data_AF-A0A532UG55-F1
#
_entry.id   AF-A0A532UG55-F1
#
_cell.length_a   1.000
_cell.length_b   1.000
_cell.length_c   1.000
_cell.angle_alpha   90.00
_cell.angle_beta   90.00
_cell.angle_gamma   90.00
#
_symmetry.space_group_name_H-M   'P 1'
#
loop_
_entity.id
_entity.type
_entity.pdbx_description
1 polymer ?
#
loop_
_entity_poly.entity_id
_entity_poly.type
_entity_poly.pdbx_seq_one_letter_code
_entity_poly.pdbx_strand_id
1 'polypeptide(L)'
;MVAADVADTKRTLNKYLKDTLTPQLKEKGLLNGEAEHKGIKYHYWESTSGEKLCYGFLKSIFVVSITGEKTFNAVIDTYKRENSSLRKNRSFKRIKRLLGYKTGSLGYLNFKLFLEQSSLPFLLSAAPKGELLKLSGITSLEGIGYYSFVEKEGFKERLFMATEKHPKGLLKIVLSHPPRRMHSPAYIPRRIKNLTIFTFEDPPDLWEEIDDLLSTTLAKKSYQRFKEVLSAAEKGLNFSLQEDLLECLGNELAMGTDITTLLPLSGKLTPQTILARLPLILLFKVENQKRLSRTMDRALSLATLTLNALSKEEMYGDHALKYMELELADKKISPGFAFVGDFLVIGNDRSVVREAIDAYDRGEGIDSAPDFSLVRKNLFRSATWFSYSDTKEIFKAVIPHLPTGTGENEFDWQAELTKAAERLFGTGIVAVPTRQGIRLQAYSSVGLSASRLIIAAPLSKRLPLKFFPVFPKAKSEPSASPRQ
;
A
#
# COMPACT_ATOMS: atom_id res chain seq x y z
N MET A 1 9.91 -4.35 31.31
CA MET A 1 10.90 -3.73 30.41
C MET A 1 12.14 -3.45 31.25
N VAL A 2 13.12 -4.35 31.24
CA VAL A 2 14.36 -4.18 32.01
C VAL A 2 15.20 -3.17 31.25
N ALA A 3 15.50 -2.02 31.87
CA ALA A 3 16.46 -1.08 31.33
C ALA A 3 17.83 -1.76 31.39
N ALA A 4 18.26 -2.38 30.29
CA ALA A 4 19.63 -2.87 30.18
C ALA A 4 20.59 -1.68 30.33
N ASP A 5 21.63 -1.85 31.14
CA ASP A 5 22.70 -0.86 31.24
C ASP A 5 23.31 -0.64 29.84
N VAL A 6 23.60 0.62 29.51
CA VAL A 6 24.28 1.02 28.27
C VAL A 6 25.62 0.31 28.17
N ALA A 7 26.33 0.11 29.29
CA ALA A 7 27.59 -0.61 29.32
C ALA A 7 27.40 -2.10 28.94
N ASP A 8 26.38 -2.76 29.50
CA ASP A 8 26.05 -4.15 29.20
C ASP A 8 25.54 -4.34 27.78
N THR A 9 24.78 -3.38 27.26
CA THR A 9 24.32 -3.38 25.87
C THR A 9 25.51 -3.27 24.91
N LYS A 10 26.47 -2.37 25.19
CA LYS A 10 27.70 -2.22 24.41
C LYS A 10 28.55 -3.48 24.45
N ARG A 11 28.72 -4.09 25.62
CA ARG A 11 29.46 -5.35 25.78
C ARG A 11 28.80 -6.50 25.01
N THR A 12 27.48 -6.66 25.18
CA THR A 12 26.70 -7.70 24.49
C THR A 12 26.74 -7.53 22.98
N LEU A 13 26.57 -6.30 22.49
CA LEU A 13 26.62 -6.02 21.05
C LEU A 13 28.02 -6.26 20.48
N ASN A 14 29.08 -5.81 21.15
CA ASN A 14 30.45 -6.10 20.73
C ASN A 14 30.73 -7.61 20.68
N LYS A 15 30.24 -8.34 21.69
CA LYS A 15 30.34 -9.80 21.72
C LYS A 15 29.64 -10.42 20.51
N TYR A 16 28.39 -10.03 20.23
CA TYR A 16 27.64 -10.52 19.07
C TYR A 16 28.33 -10.18 17.73
N LEU A 17 28.81 -8.95 17.55
CA LEU A 17 29.50 -8.54 16.33
C LEU A 17 30.79 -9.32 16.10
N LYS A 18 31.56 -9.55 17.17
CA LYS A 18 32.83 -10.27 17.11
C LYS A 18 32.66 -11.78 16.97
N ASP A 19 31.81 -12.38 17.80
CA ASP A 19 31.73 -13.83 17.98
C ASP A 19 30.71 -14.47 17.02
N THR A 20 29.74 -13.71 16.50
CA THR A 20 28.68 -14.23 15.63
C THR A 20 28.74 -13.63 14.23
N LEU A 21 28.66 -12.30 14.11
CA LEU A 21 28.50 -11.66 12.81
C LEU A 21 29.80 -11.67 11.99
N THR A 22 30.94 -11.37 12.60
CA THR A 22 32.24 -11.31 11.89
C THR A 22 32.62 -12.65 11.24
N PRO A 23 32.53 -13.81 11.91
CA PRO A 23 32.77 -15.11 11.28
C PRO A 23 31.85 -15.35 10.08
N GLN A 24 30.54 -15.13 10.24
CA GLN A 24 29.56 -15.32 9.15
C GLN A 24 29.82 -14.42 7.93
N LEU A 25 30.27 -13.18 8.15
CA LEU A 25 30.60 -12.28 7.06
C LEU A 25 31.93 -12.64 6.39
N LYS A 26 32.92 -13.12 7.15
CA LYS A 26 34.19 -13.64 6.60
C LYS A 26 33.96 -14.88 5.72
N GLU A 27 33.10 -15.80 6.15
CA GLU A 27 32.69 -16.96 5.33
C GLU A 27 32.06 -16.54 4.00
N LYS A 28 31.40 -15.37 3.96
CA LYS A 28 30.85 -14.76 2.74
C LYS A 28 31.87 -13.95 1.93
N GLY A 29 33.16 -14.00 2.28
CA GLY A 29 34.23 -13.32 1.56
C GLY A 29 34.33 -11.82 1.81
N LEU A 30 33.69 -11.30 2.87
CA LEU A 30 33.82 -9.89 3.25
C LEU A 30 35.12 -9.65 4.01
N LEU A 31 35.92 -8.70 3.54
CA LEU A 31 37.17 -8.29 4.19
C LEU A 31 36.84 -7.39 5.39
N ASN A 32 37.31 -7.75 6.59
CA ASN A 32 37.13 -6.93 7.77
C ASN A 32 38.36 -6.05 8.02
N GLY A 33 38.15 -4.78 8.37
CA GLY A 33 39.24 -3.85 8.70
C GLY A 33 38.88 -2.90 9.84
N GLU A 34 39.88 -2.14 10.28
CA GLU A 34 39.74 -1.02 11.21
C GLU A 34 40.26 0.24 10.52
N ALA A 35 39.57 1.36 10.75
CA ALA A 35 39.97 2.66 10.27
C ALA A 35 39.74 3.70 11.36
N GLU A 36 40.39 4.85 11.21
CA GLU A 36 40.28 5.97 12.15
C GLU A 36 39.95 7.25 11.39
N HIS A 37 38.98 8.00 11.88
CA HIS A 37 38.66 9.32 11.37
C HIS A 37 38.49 10.29 12.54
N LYS A 38 39.36 11.31 12.61
CA LYS A 38 39.36 12.36 13.66
C LYS A 38 39.38 11.83 15.10
N GLY A 39 40.25 10.84 15.35
CA GLY A 39 40.39 10.23 16.67
C GLY A 39 39.27 9.26 17.05
N ILE A 40 38.38 8.91 16.11
CA ILE A 40 37.33 7.92 16.30
C ILE A 40 37.65 6.70 15.46
N LYS A 41 37.90 5.58 16.15
CA LYS A 41 38.08 4.27 15.54
C LYS A 41 36.75 3.64 15.17
N TYR A 42 36.71 2.99 14.03
CA TYR A 42 35.56 2.23 13.57
C TYR A 42 36.03 1.03 12.74
N HIS A 43 35.12 0.06 12.62
CA HIS A 43 35.35 -1.16 11.86
C HIS A 43 34.56 -1.11 10.56
N TYR A 44 35.02 -1.83 9.56
CA TYR A 44 34.28 -2.01 8.32
C TYR A 44 34.36 -3.44 7.81
N TRP A 45 33.34 -3.83 7.05
CA TRP A 45 33.35 -4.99 6.18
C TRP A 45 33.24 -4.54 4.74
N GLU A 46 34.16 -4.96 3.89
CA GLU A 46 34.25 -4.58 2.49
C GLU A 46 33.90 -5.78 1.60
N SER A 47 32.95 -5.57 0.69
CA SER A 47 32.59 -6.55 -0.35
C SER A 47 33.66 -6.62 -1.43
N THR A 48 33.59 -7.67 -2.25
CA THR A 48 34.41 -7.78 -3.46
C THR A 48 34.16 -6.66 -4.48
N SER A 49 33.01 -5.98 -4.40
CA SER A 49 32.68 -4.78 -5.19
C SER A 49 33.26 -3.48 -4.61
N GLY A 50 33.95 -3.53 -3.46
CA GLY A 50 34.49 -2.35 -2.76
C GLY A 50 33.46 -1.59 -1.91
N GLU A 51 32.25 -2.13 -1.73
CA GLU A 51 31.23 -1.53 -0.89
C GLU A 51 31.51 -1.84 0.59
N LYS A 52 31.49 -0.80 1.43
CA LYS A 52 31.81 -0.92 2.86
C LYS A 52 30.56 -0.81 3.74
N LEU A 53 30.41 -1.74 4.69
CA LEU A 53 29.51 -1.59 5.84
C LEU A 53 30.36 -1.21 7.05
N CYS A 54 30.17 0.01 7.57
CA CYS A 54 30.99 0.57 8.64
C CYS A 54 30.21 0.60 9.96
N TYR A 55 30.86 0.35 11.08
CA TYR A 55 30.26 0.47 12.41
C TYR A 55 31.25 0.91 13.49
N GLY A 56 30.75 1.58 14.53
CA GLY A 56 31.58 2.03 15.64
C GLY A 56 30.78 2.72 16.74
N PHE A 57 31.46 3.19 17.78
CA PHE A 57 30.83 3.87 18.91
C PHE A 57 31.22 5.34 19.01
N LEU A 58 30.23 6.21 19.13
CA LEU A 58 30.37 7.61 19.50
C LEU A 58 29.90 7.77 20.95
N LYS A 59 30.83 7.67 21.91
CA LYS A 59 30.54 7.50 23.35
C LYS A 59 29.66 6.26 23.61
N SER A 60 28.40 6.47 23.96
CA SER A 60 27.38 5.44 24.23
C SER A 60 26.49 5.14 23.03
N ILE A 61 26.70 5.80 21.89
CA ILE A 61 25.87 5.63 20.69
C ILE A 61 26.57 4.67 19.74
N PHE A 62 25.93 3.54 19.45
CA PHE A 62 26.36 2.67 18.37
C PHE A 62 25.91 3.25 17.02
N VAL A 63 26.82 3.35 16.07
CA VAL A 63 26.58 3.88 14.73
C VAL A 63 26.89 2.77 13.74
N VAL A 64 26.02 2.62 12.75
CA VAL A 64 26.23 1.75 11.58
C VAL A 64 25.91 2.56 10.34
N SER A 65 26.76 2.43 9.32
CA SER A 65 26.56 2.94 7.98
C SER A 65 26.58 1.78 7.00
N ILE A 66 25.48 1.60 6.27
CA ILE A 66 25.37 0.59 5.21
C ILE A 66 25.72 1.15 3.82
N THR A 67 25.97 2.46 3.73
CA THR A 67 26.26 3.19 2.49
C THR A 67 27.73 3.62 2.40
N GLY A 68 28.62 2.88 3.05
CA GLY A 68 30.06 3.13 2.98
C GLY A 68 30.62 4.04 4.05
N GLU A 69 31.95 4.15 3.95
CA GLU A 69 32.85 4.88 4.83
C GLU A 69 32.59 6.39 4.83
N LYS A 70 32.35 6.97 3.64
CA LYS A 70 32.04 8.40 3.48
C LYS A 70 30.85 8.84 4.34
N THR A 71 29.80 8.02 4.39
CA THR A 71 28.61 8.30 5.20
C THR A 71 28.92 8.19 6.69
N PHE A 72 29.72 7.21 7.09
CA PHE A 72 30.15 7.05 8.48
C PHE A 72 31.01 8.24 8.95
N ASN A 73 31.97 8.66 8.14
CA ASN A 73 32.83 9.81 8.42
C ASN A 73 32.02 11.11 8.53
N ALA A 74 31.00 11.30 7.69
CA ALA A 74 30.09 12.46 7.81
C ALA A 74 29.31 12.49 9.15
N VAL A 75 28.98 11.32 9.72
CA VAL A 75 28.38 11.23 11.06
C VAL A 75 29.38 11.63 12.15
N ILE A 76 30.64 11.19 12.04
CA ILE A 76 31.72 11.61 12.93
C ILE A 76 31.92 13.13 12.87
N ASP A 77 32.00 13.71 11.67
CA ASP A 77 32.18 15.15 11.46
C ASP A 77 31.03 15.95 12.08
N THR A 78 29.79 15.46 11.93
CA THR A 78 28.61 16.07 12.55
C THR A 78 28.67 15.98 14.07
N TYR A 79 29.14 14.86 14.62
CA TYR A 79 29.33 14.67 16.05
C TYR A 79 30.39 15.61 16.63
N LYS A 80 31.49 15.86 15.89
CA LYS A 80 32.54 16.81 16.22
C LYS A 80 32.14 18.29 16.01
N ARG A 81 30.90 18.55 15.60
CA ARG A 81 30.30 19.88 15.34
C ARG A 81 30.87 20.64 14.13
N GLU A 82 31.52 19.93 13.22
CA GLU A 82 32.13 20.52 12.02
C GLU A 82 31.13 20.57 10.85
N ASN A 83 30.15 19.66 10.83
CA ASN A 83 29.08 19.63 9.84
C ASN A 83 27.71 20.04 10.40
N SER A 84 26.81 20.43 9.48
CA SER A 84 25.43 20.82 9.81
C SER A 84 24.63 19.63 10.34
N SER A 85 24.33 19.65 11.65
CA SER A 85 23.47 18.66 12.29
C SER A 85 22.03 18.72 11.78
N LEU A 86 21.39 17.54 11.65
CA LEU A 86 19.96 17.41 11.42
C LEU A 86 19.12 18.15 12.47
N ARG A 87 19.66 18.36 13.68
CA ARG A 87 19.04 19.19 14.73
C ARG A 87 18.80 20.63 14.30
N LYS A 88 19.50 21.16 13.30
CA LYS A 88 19.30 22.51 12.75
C LYS A 88 18.32 22.53 11.56
N ASN A 89 18.00 21.38 10.97
CA ASN A 89 17.09 21.29 9.82
C ASN A 89 15.64 21.61 10.23
N ARG A 90 15.03 22.63 9.60
CA ARG A 90 13.67 23.09 9.90
C ARG A 90 12.61 22.02 9.63
N SER A 91 12.72 21.30 8.51
CA SER A 91 11.79 20.24 8.13
C SER A 91 11.84 19.09 9.14
N PHE A 92 13.04 18.63 9.52
CA PHE A 92 13.21 17.61 10.55
C PHE A 92 12.61 18.03 11.90
N LYS A 93 12.88 19.25 12.39
CA LYS A 93 12.28 19.75 13.65
C LYS A 93 10.75 19.72 13.59
N ARG A 94 10.19 20.20 12.48
CA ARG A 94 8.74 20.22 12.24
C ARG A 94 8.16 18.80 12.26
N ILE A 95 8.73 17.89 11.47
CA ILE A 95 8.28 16.50 11.34
C ILE A 95 8.40 15.76 12.67
N LYS A 96 9.55 15.85 13.35
CA LYS A 96 9.76 15.24 14.67
C LYS A 96 8.70 15.68 15.69
N ARG A 97 8.37 16.98 15.70
CA ARG A 97 7.32 17.54 16.57
C ARG A 97 5.94 16.97 16.20
N LEU A 98 5.61 16.91 14.91
CA LEU A 98 4.31 16.42 14.43
C LEU A 98 4.09 14.91 14.64
N LEU A 99 5.17 14.13 14.66
CA LEU A 99 5.16 12.72 15.02
C LEU A 99 4.96 12.51 16.54
N GLY A 100 5.30 13.51 17.35
CA GLY A 100 5.30 13.42 18.81
C GLY A 100 6.34 12.42 19.32
N TYR A 101 7.52 12.36 18.69
CA TYR A 101 8.57 11.43 19.06
C TYR A 101 9.06 11.65 20.49
N LYS A 102 9.08 10.58 21.29
CA LYS A 102 9.59 10.58 22.68
C LYS A 102 10.68 9.52 22.88
N THR A 103 10.39 8.28 22.49
CA THR A 103 11.24 7.08 22.64
C THR A 103 11.11 6.20 21.39
N GLY A 104 11.82 5.08 21.29
CA GLY A 104 11.66 4.12 20.19
C GLY A 104 12.46 4.49 18.94
N SER A 105 12.00 4.06 17.77
CA SER A 105 12.71 4.21 16.50
C SER A 105 12.23 5.44 15.74
N LEU A 106 13.16 6.31 15.32
CA LEU A 106 12.89 7.48 14.50
C LEU A 106 13.62 7.38 13.17
N GLY A 107 12.87 7.39 12.08
CA GLY A 107 13.38 7.54 10.71
C GLY A 107 13.08 8.93 10.17
N TYR A 108 13.99 9.46 9.34
CA TYR A 108 13.77 10.69 8.60
C TYR A 108 14.41 10.60 7.22
N LEU A 109 13.63 10.95 6.20
CA LEU A 109 14.07 11.09 4.83
C LEU A 109 13.90 12.55 4.42
N ASN A 110 15.01 13.21 4.06
CA ASN A 110 14.97 14.49 3.37
C ASN A 110 14.57 14.22 1.92
N PHE A 111 13.30 14.43 1.59
CA PHE A 111 12.77 14.00 0.31
C PHE A 111 13.32 14.82 -0.86
N LYS A 112 13.53 16.12 -0.65
CA LYS A 112 14.15 17.00 -1.64
C LYS A 112 15.57 16.53 -2.00
N LEU A 113 16.39 16.25 -0.98
CA LEU A 113 17.75 15.75 -1.20
C LEU A 113 17.75 14.36 -1.87
N PHE A 114 16.80 13.50 -1.49
CA PHE A 114 16.63 12.20 -2.12
C PHE A 114 16.28 12.32 -3.61
N LEU A 115 15.38 13.23 -3.98
CA LEU A 115 15.07 13.50 -5.38
C LEU A 115 16.28 14.05 -6.14
N GLU A 116 17.06 14.95 -5.54
CA GLU A 116 18.26 15.54 -6.16
C GLU A 116 19.38 14.51 -6.38
N GLN A 117 19.55 13.55 -5.46
CA GLN A 117 20.66 12.59 -5.46
C GLN A 117 20.35 11.25 -6.11
N SER A 118 19.08 10.89 -6.23
CA SER A 118 18.68 9.67 -6.93
C SER A 118 18.82 9.86 -8.45
N SER A 119 18.68 8.79 -9.23
CA SER A 119 18.48 8.90 -10.68
C SER A 119 17.08 9.38 -11.05
N LEU A 120 16.24 9.75 -10.08
CA LEU A 120 14.90 10.29 -10.32
C LEU A 120 14.89 11.61 -11.12
N PRO A 121 15.89 12.52 -11.10
CA PRO A 121 15.93 13.67 -12.00
C PRO A 121 15.90 13.26 -13.48
N PHE A 122 16.53 12.14 -13.83
CA PHE A 122 16.42 11.54 -15.17
C PHE A 122 15.02 10.98 -15.44
N LEU A 123 14.37 10.39 -14.43
CA LEU A 123 12.98 9.94 -14.54
C LEU A 123 11.97 11.11 -14.59
N LEU A 124 12.31 12.25 -13.99
CA LEU A 124 11.54 13.49 -14.02
C LEU A 124 11.64 14.21 -15.37
N SER A 125 12.78 14.08 -16.07
CA SER A 125 12.97 14.60 -17.43
C SER A 125 12.51 13.63 -18.51
N ALA A 126 12.47 12.32 -18.23
CA ALA A 126 11.95 11.32 -19.17
C ALA A 126 10.41 11.28 -19.16
N ALA A 127 9.79 11.80 -20.22
CA ALA A 127 8.38 11.50 -20.50
C ALA A 127 8.22 9.97 -20.75
N PRO A 128 7.17 9.31 -20.22
CA PRO A 128 6.03 9.84 -19.46
C PRO A 128 6.21 9.83 -17.92
N LYS A 129 7.36 9.39 -17.40
CA LYS A 129 7.58 9.20 -15.96
C LYS A 129 7.57 10.53 -15.18
N GLY A 130 8.07 11.61 -15.78
CA GLY A 130 8.05 12.94 -15.18
C GLY A 130 6.65 13.52 -14.99
N GLU A 131 5.73 13.24 -15.91
CA GLU A 131 4.32 13.65 -15.79
C GLU A 131 3.65 12.93 -14.62
N LEU A 132 3.87 11.61 -14.48
CA LEU A 132 3.33 10.82 -13.36
C LEU A 132 3.80 11.33 -11.99
N LEU A 133 5.08 11.69 -11.87
CA LEU A 133 5.62 12.24 -10.62
C LEU A 133 4.99 13.61 -10.30
N LYS A 134 4.79 14.47 -11.31
CA LYS A 134 4.07 15.75 -11.13
C LYS A 134 2.60 15.53 -10.75
N LEU A 135 1.90 14.64 -11.47
CA LEU A 135 0.50 14.28 -11.19
C LEU A 135 0.34 13.76 -9.76
N SER A 136 1.25 12.91 -9.28
CA SER A 136 1.16 12.40 -7.91
C SER A 136 1.33 13.49 -6.83
N GLY A 137 1.94 14.63 -7.17
CA GLY A 137 2.30 15.66 -6.20
C GLY A 137 3.49 15.30 -5.32
N ILE A 138 4.18 14.19 -5.59
CA ILE A 138 5.31 13.72 -4.78
C ILE A 138 6.47 14.74 -4.75
N THR A 139 6.59 15.57 -5.79
CA THR A 139 7.57 16.66 -5.87
C THR A 139 7.31 17.78 -4.87
N SER A 140 6.11 17.87 -4.28
CA SER A 140 5.79 18.83 -3.21
C SER A 140 6.12 18.32 -1.80
N LEU A 141 6.72 17.14 -1.67
CA LEU A 141 7.17 16.60 -0.39
C LEU A 141 8.50 17.24 0.04
N GLU A 142 8.52 17.82 1.24
CA GLU A 142 9.75 18.34 1.85
C GLU A 142 10.52 17.25 2.61
N GLY A 143 9.81 16.31 3.21
CA GLY A 143 10.41 15.26 4.01
C GLY A 143 9.40 14.25 4.54
N ILE A 144 9.89 13.06 4.84
CA ILE A 144 9.10 11.98 5.41
C ILE A 144 9.72 11.61 6.75
N GLY A 145 8.91 11.61 7.81
CA GLY A 145 9.33 11.09 9.10
C GLY A 145 8.56 9.84 9.45
N TYR A 146 9.24 8.92 10.12
CA TYR A 146 8.70 7.67 10.62
C TYR A 146 9.02 7.55 12.10
N TYR A 147 8.04 7.14 12.90
CA TYR A 147 8.20 6.89 14.32
C TYR A 147 7.53 5.57 14.69
N SER A 148 8.27 4.64 15.28
CA SER A 148 7.74 3.37 15.79
C SER A 148 8.04 3.17 17.27
N PHE A 149 7.06 2.65 18.00
CA PHE A 149 7.17 2.29 19.40
C PHE A 149 6.26 1.11 19.72
N VAL A 150 6.61 0.35 20.75
CA VAL A 150 5.76 -0.72 21.27
C VAL A 150 4.66 -0.09 22.14
N GLU A 151 3.41 -0.44 21.87
CA GLU A 151 2.25 -0.05 22.66
C GLU A 151 1.42 -1.30 22.97
N LYS A 152 1.35 -1.67 24.25
CA LYS A 152 0.66 -2.89 24.73
C LYS A 152 1.19 -4.14 24.01
N GLU A 153 0.36 -4.76 23.19
CA GLU A 153 0.57 -6.05 22.53
C GLU A 153 1.19 -5.91 21.13
N GLY A 154 1.41 -4.69 20.63
CA GLY A 154 1.90 -4.49 19.27
C GLY A 154 2.76 -3.26 19.05
N PHE A 155 3.13 -3.06 17.80
CA PHE A 155 3.84 -1.88 17.32
C PHE A 155 2.84 -0.84 16.85
N LYS A 156 3.05 0.38 17.35
CA LYS A 156 2.37 1.58 16.86
C LYS A 156 3.35 2.42 16.07
N GLU A 157 2.96 2.68 14.83
CA GLU A 157 3.79 3.40 13.89
C GLU A 157 3.08 4.67 13.44
N ARG A 158 3.84 5.74 13.32
CA ARG A 158 3.39 7.03 12.81
C ARG A 158 4.29 7.45 11.67
N LEU A 159 3.69 7.75 10.53
CA LEU A 159 4.38 8.38 9.42
C LEU A 159 3.85 9.81 9.29
N PHE A 160 4.71 10.74 8.91
CA PHE A 160 4.28 12.07 8.51
C PHE A 160 5.00 12.45 7.23
N MET A 161 4.22 12.66 6.17
CA MET A 161 4.69 13.14 4.88
C MET A 161 4.45 14.64 4.84
N ALA A 162 5.51 15.41 5.06
CA ALA A 162 5.42 16.85 5.13
C ALA A 162 5.47 17.48 3.75
N THR A 163 4.56 18.41 3.48
CA THR A 163 4.51 19.12 2.20
C THR A 163 5.02 20.54 2.32
N GLU A 164 5.24 21.14 1.16
CA GLU A 164 5.29 22.59 0.99
C GLU A 164 3.95 23.24 1.38
N LYS A 165 3.93 24.57 1.52
CA LYS A 165 2.74 25.35 1.89
C LYS A 165 1.59 25.22 0.87
N HIS A 166 1.93 25.05 -0.40
CA HIS A 166 0.98 24.93 -1.51
C HIS A 166 1.27 23.61 -2.26
N PRO A 167 0.78 22.47 -1.74
CA PRO A 167 0.98 21.18 -2.39
C PRO A 167 0.37 21.17 -3.79
N LYS A 168 0.94 20.36 -4.68
CA LYS A 168 0.50 20.20 -6.08
C LYS A 168 0.06 18.76 -6.34
N GLY A 169 -0.49 18.50 -7.53
CA GLY A 169 -0.88 17.16 -7.94
C GLY A 169 -2.04 16.59 -7.13
N LEU A 170 -2.21 15.27 -7.19
CA LEU A 170 -3.18 14.49 -6.41
C LEU A 170 -2.98 14.70 -4.91
N LEU A 171 -1.75 14.99 -4.46
CA LEU A 171 -1.49 15.32 -3.07
C LEU A 171 -2.24 16.58 -2.61
N LYS A 172 -2.45 17.57 -3.48
CA LYS A 172 -3.29 18.75 -3.19
C LYS A 172 -4.74 18.33 -2.90
N ILE A 173 -5.30 17.51 -3.78
CA ILE A 173 -6.68 17.01 -3.72
C ILE A 173 -6.88 16.16 -2.45
N VAL A 174 -5.96 15.22 -2.17
CA VAL A 174 -6.02 14.41 -0.94
C VAL A 174 -5.95 15.27 0.34
N LEU A 175 -5.27 16.42 0.28
CA LEU A 175 -5.12 17.34 1.41
C LEU A 175 -6.27 18.33 1.57
N SER A 176 -7.07 18.59 0.53
CA SER A 176 -8.26 19.46 0.61
C SER A 176 -9.43 18.77 1.28
N HIS A 177 -9.57 17.44 1.13
CA HIS A 177 -10.71 16.72 1.69
C HIS A 177 -10.53 16.38 3.18
N PRO A 178 -11.51 16.70 4.05
CA PRO A 178 -11.45 16.35 5.45
C PRO A 178 -11.60 14.83 5.67
N PRO A 179 -10.97 14.26 6.72
CA PRO A 179 -11.15 12.86 7.08
C PRO A 179 -12.60 12.59 7.55
N ARG A 180 -13.19 11.47 7.13
CA ARG A 180 -14.56 11.08 7.52
C ARG A 180 -14.59 9.76 8.27
N ARG A 181 -15.71 9.50 8.94
CA ARG A 181 -15.99 8.19 9.55
C ARG A 181 -16.34 7.21 8.44
N MET A 182 -15.83 5.98 8.55
CA MET A 182 -16.08 4.89 7.61
C MET A 182 -17.19 3.98 8.14
N HIS A 183 -18.09 3.58 7.25
CA HIS A 183 -19.28 2.77 7.53
C HIS A 183 -19.26 1.41 6.84
N SER A 184 -18.50 1.28 5.75
CA SER A 184 -18.36 0.04 4.98
C SER A 184 -17.89 -1.19 5.77
N PRO A 185 -17.13 -1.12 6.90
CA PRO A 185 -16.73 -2.34 7.63
C PRO A 185 -17.90 -3.24 8.05
N ALA A 186 -19.09 -2.68 8.32
CA ALA A 186 -20.27 -3.46 8.69
C ALA A 186 -20.80 -4.35 7.55
N TYR A 187 -20.45 -4.03 6.30
CA TYR A 187 -20.90 -4.72 5.08
C TYR A 187 -19.85 -5.68 4.51
N ILE A 188 -18.61 -5.63 5.02
CA ILE A 188 -17.52 -6.48 4.55
C ILE A 188 -17.60 -7.82 5.29
N PRO A 189 -17.70 -8.97 4.60
CA PRO A 189 -17.72 -10.27 5.27
C PRO A 189 -16.46 -10.50 6.12
N ARG A 190 -16.60 -11.08 7.32
CA ARG A 190 -15.47 -11.44 8.20
C ARG A 190 -14.38 -12.28 7.54
N ARG A 191 -14.72 -13.08 6.52
CA ARG A 191 -13.73 -13.90 5.80
C ARG A 191 -12.76 -13.07 4.96
N ILE A 192 -13.12 -11.84 4.59
CA ILE A 192 -12.26 -10.96 3.78
C ILE A 192 -11.01 -10.60 4.59
N LYS A 193 -9.84 -10.91 4.02
CA LYS A 193 -8.55 -10.78 4.72
C LYS A 193 -7.84 -9.47 4.42
N ASN A 194 -8.25 -8.74 3.40
CA ASN A 194 -7.73 -7.42 3.07
C ASN A 194 -8.89 -6.48 2.80
N LEU A 195 -8.86 -5.31 3.41
CA LEU A 195 -9.84 -4.26 3.22
C LEU A 195 -9.10 -2.96 2.94
N THR A 196 -9.58 -2.19 1.98
CA THR A 196 -9.18 -0.81 1.74
C THR A 196 -10.41 0.06 1.62
N ILE A 197 -10.43 1.18 2.32
CA ILE A 197 -11.53 2.14 2.33
C ILE A 197 -10.97 3.51 1.98
N PHE A 198 -11.67 4.23 1.12
CA PHE A 198 -11.43 5.62 0.79
C PHE A 198 -12.67 6.43 1.15
N THR A 199 -12.45 7.61 1.74
CA THR A 199 -13.51 8.60 1.89
C THR A 199 -13.09 9.89 1.23
N PHE A 200 -14.05 10.56 0.59
CA PHE A 200 -13.87 11.84 -0.08
C PHE A 200 -14.99 12.78 0.35
N GLU A 201 -15.10 13.97 -0.23
CA GLU A 201 -16.15 14.92 0.13
C GLU A 201 -17.40 14.74 -0.73
N ASP A 202 -17.22 14.99 -2.03
CA ASP A 202 -18.25 14.91 -3.06
C ASP A 202 -17.60 14.29 -4.32
N PRO A 203 -18.11 13.16 -4.85
CA PRO A 203 -17.52 12.50 -6.01
C PRO A 203 -17.53 13.36 -7.30
N PRO A 204 -18.60 14.08 -7.67
CA PRO A 204 -18.57 15.06 -8.75
C PRO A 204 -17.46 16.12 -8.60
N ASP A 205 -17.38 16.80 -7.46
CA ASP A 205 -16.36 17.82 -7.22
C ASP A 205 -14.93 17.23 -7.29
N LEU A 206 -14.74 16.04 -6.71
CA LEU A 206 -13.46 15.31 -6.78
C LEU A 206 -13.06 15.02 -8.23
N TRP A 207 -14.02 14.66 -9.08
CA TRP A 207 -13.77 14.40 -10.49
C TRP A 207 -13.40 15.66 -11.24
N GLU A 208 -14.07 16.80 -10.98
CA GLU A 208 -13.70 18.09 -11.56
C GLU A 208 -12.29 18.51 -11.16
N GLU A 209 -11.90 18.34 -9.88
CA GLU A 209 -10.54 18.60 -9.42
C GLU A 209 -9.50 17.70 -10.13
N ILE A 210 -9.84 16.43 -10.38
CA ILE A 210 -8.98 15.50 -11.12
C ILE A 210 -8.88 15.90 -12.59
N ASP A 211 -9.98 16.26 -13.26
CA ASP A 211 -10.00 16.67 -14.67
C ASP A 211 -9.18 17.98 -14.85
N ASP A 212 -9.35 18.96 -13.96
CA ASP A 212 -8.53 20.18 -13.94
C ASP A 212 -7.05 19.86 -13.77
N LEU A 213 -6.70 18.98 -12.82
CA LEU A 213 -5.32 18.55 -12.63
C LEU A 213 -4.74 17.87 -13.88
N LEU A 214 -5.51 17.00 -14.53
CA LEU A 214 -5.09 16.32 -15.75
C LEU A 214 -4.89 17.31 -16.89
N SER A 215 -5.81 18.27 -17.06
CA SER A 215 -5.76 19.29 -18.10
C SER A 215 -4.54 20.21 -17.97
N THR A 216 -4.14 20.52 -16.72
CA THR A 216 -3.03 21.42 -16.41
C THR A 216 -1.67 20.73 -16.37
N THR A 217 -1.64 19.42 -16.07
CA THR A 217 -0.38 18.68 -15.87
C THR A 217 0.05 17.90 -17.10
N LEU A 218 -0.88 17.32 -17.85
CA LEU A 218 -0.56 16.54 -19.05
C LEU A 218 -0.27 17.44 -20.24
N ALA A 219 0.56 16.95 -21.17
CA ALA A 219 0.65 17.57 -22.48
C ALA A 219 -0.72 17.61 -23.17
N LYS A 220 -1.04 18.71 -23.87
CA LYS A 220 -2.34 18.94 -24.53
C LYS A 220 -2.81 17.73 -25.36
N LYS A 221 -1.92 17.10 -26.11
CA LYS A 221 -2.22 15.89 -26.92
C LYS A 221 -2.60 14.68 -26.05
N SER A 222 -1.93 14.49 -24.92
CA SER A 222 -2.22 13.40 -23.96
C SER A 222 -3.57 13.62 -23.28
N TYR A 223 -3.87 14.84 -22.85
CA TYR A 223 -5.16 15.20 -22.26
C TYR A 223 -6.31 15.04 -23.27
N GLN A 224 -6.13 15.53 -24.51
CA GLN A 224 -7.13 15.37 -25.56
C GLN A 224 -7.44 13.90 -25.84
N ARG A 225 -6.41 13.05 -25.94
CA ARG A 225 -6.58 11.60 -26.10
C ARG A 225 -7.33 10.98 -24.93
N PHE A 226 -7.07 11.42 -23.70
CA PHE A 226 -7.81 10.96 -22.53
C PHE A 226 -9.31 11.31 -22.64
N LYS A 227 -9.67 12.54 -23.00
CA LYS A 227 -11.06 12.96 -23.18
C LYS A 227 -11.75 12.22 -24.33
N GLU A 228 -11.04 11.95 -25.43
CA GLU A 228 -11.55 11.12 -26.54
C GLU A 228 -11.87 9.69 -26.10
N VAL A 229 -10.97 9.05 -25.34
CA VAL A 229 -11.20 7.69 -24.81
C VAL A 229 -12.36 7.67 -23.82
N LEU A 230 -12.43 8.66 -22.93
CA LEU A 230 -13.53 8.79 -21.99
C LEU A 230 -14.87 8.97 -22.72
N SER A 231 -14.95 9.91 -23.65
CA SER A 231 -16.17 10.16 -24.42
C SER A 231 -16.57 8.96 -25.29
N ALA A 232 -15.60 8.23 -25.86
CA ALA A 232 -15.87 6.99 -26.59
C ALA A 232 -16.42 5.90 -25.67
N ALA A 233 -15.90 5.79 -24.44
CA ALA A 233 -16.40 4.84 -23.45
C ALA A 233 -17.83 5.20 -22.98
N GLU A 234 -18.10 6.47 -22.69
CA GLU A 234 -19.42 6.98 -22.32
C GLU A 234 -20.46 6.73 -23.42
N LYS A 235 -20.11 7.05 -24.68
CA LYS A 235 -20.96 6.77 -25.84
C LYS A 235 -21.19 5.28 -26.05
N GLY A 236 -20.12 4.47 -25.96
CA GLY A 236 -20.18 3.02 -26.17
C GLY A 236 -21.03 2.31 -25.11
N LEU A 237 -21.06 2.84 -23.88
CA LEU A 237 -21.84 2.32 -22.77
C LEU A 237 -23.20 3.01 -22.59
N ASN A 238 -23.53 4.00 -23.43
CA ASN A 238 -24.71 4.87 -23.29
C ASN A 238 -24.90 5.36 -21.84
N PHE A 239 -23.82 5.91 -21.29
CA PHE A 239 -23.64 6.21 -19.87
C PHE A 239 -22.81 7.48 -19.72
N SER A 240 -23.20 8.35 -18.78
CA SER A 240 -22.43 9.53 -18.38
C SER A 240 -21.71 9.27 -17.05
N LEU A 241 -20.39 9.37 -17.00
CA LEU A 241 -19.62 9.13 -15.77
C LEU A 241 -20.10 10.04 -14.64
N GLN A 242 -20.30 11.32 -14.95
CA GLN A 242 -20.73 12.33 -13.98
C GLN A 242 -22.17 12.10 -13.55
N GLU A 243 -23.10 12.11 -14.50
CA GLU A 243 -24.53 12.09 -14.21
C GLU A 243 -25.02 10.72 -13.73
N ASP A 244 -24.60 9.64 -14.37
CA ASP A 244 -25.18 8.31 -14.12
C ASP A 244 -24.48 7.54 -12.99
N LEU A 245 -23.23 7.91 -12.64
CA LEU A 245 -22.47 7.29 -11.55
C LEU A 245 -22.12 8.29 -10.47
N LEU A 246 -21.26 9.27 -10.73
CA LEU A 246 -20.68 10.12 -9.68
C LEU A 246 -21.75 10.86 -8.87
N GLU A 247 -22.74 11.47 -9.51
CA GLU A 247 -23.88 12.15 -8.84
C GLU A 247 -24.77 11.21 -8.02
N CYS A 248 -24.66 9.89 -8.21
CA CYS A 248 -25.40 8.91 -7.44
C CYS A 248 -24.60 8.33 -6.26
N LEU A 249 -23.27 8.53 -6.26
CA LEU A 249 -22.37 8.02 -5.26
C LEU A 249 -22.30 8.95 -4.06
N GLY A 250 -22.25 8.36 -2.87
CA GLY A 250 -21.87 9.06 -1.65
C GLY A 250 -20.37 9.10 -1.48
N ASN A 251 -19.96 9.50 -0.28
CA ASN A 251 -18.59 9.86 0.06
C ASN A 251 -17.66 8.72 0.53
N GLU A 252 -18.00 7.47 0.24
CA GLU A 252 -17.23 6.31 0.69
C GLU A 252 -17.15 5.21 -0.37
N LEU A 253 -15.94 4.71 -0.62
CA LEU A 253 -15.63 3.56 -1.45
C LEU A 253 -14.85 2.54 -0.62
N ALA A 254 -15.20 1.26 -0.68
CA ALA A 254 -14.42 0.19 -0.10
C ALA A 254 -14.16 -0.95 -1.09
N MET A 255 -13.02 -1.61 -0.89
CA MET A 255 -12.62 -2.80 -1.62
C MET A 255 -12.12 -3.85 -0.64
N GLY A 256 -12.71 -5.04 -0.70
CA GLY A 256 -12.30 -6.19 0.08
C GLY A 256 -11.77 -7.31 -0.81
N THR A 257 -10.68 -7.97 -0.39
CA THR A 257 -10.18 -9.18 -1.05
C THR A 257 -9.64 -10.23 -0.07
N ASP A 258 -9.62 -11.49 -0.50
CA ASP A 258 -8.92 -12.55 0.22
C ASP A 258 -7.81 -13.17 -0.63
N ILE A 259 -6.60 -12.62 -0.49
CA ILE A 259 -5.42 -13.08 -1.24
C ILE A 259 -5.01 -14.52 -0.88
N THR A 260 -5.49 -15.08 0.23
CA THR A 260 -5.09 -16.42 0.67
C THR A 260 -5.58 -17.49 -0.30
N THR A 261 -6.66 -17.24 -1.04
CA THR A 261 -7.19 -18.16 -2.06
C THR A 261 -6.25 -18.34 -3.26
N LEU A 262 -5.29 -17.42 -3.45
CA LEU A 262 -4.31 -17.49 -4.53
C LEU A 262 -3.04 -18.27 -4.15
N LEU A 263 -2.80 -18.51 -2.86
CA LEU A 263 -1.57 -19.14 -2.36
C LEU A 263 -1.44 -20.64 -2.72
N PRO A 264 -2.51 -21.46 -2.71
CA PRO A 264 -2.43 -22.87 -3.11
C PRO A 264 -2.12 -23.07 -4.61
N LEU A 265 -2.24 -22.03 -5.42
CA LEU A 265 -2.05 -22.12 -6.87
C LEU A 265 -0.56 -22.23 -7.21
N SER A 266 -0.20 -23.33 -7.86
CA SER A 266 1.12 -23.49 -8.47
C SER A 266 1.20 -22.74 -9.81
N GLY A 267 2.40 -22.29 -10.19
CA GLY A 267 2.65 -21.64 -11.47
C GLY A 267 2.35 -20.13 -11.53
N LYS A 268 2.40 -19.58 -12.75
CA LYS A 268 2.13 -18.16 -13.01
C LYS A 268 0.62 -17.93 -13.05
N LEU A 269 0.15 -16.95 -12.29
CA LEU A 269 -1.26 -16.60 -12.28
C LEU A 269 -1.61 -15.76 -13.50
N THR A 270 -2.58 -16.21 -14.31
CA THR A 270 -3.18 -15.40 -15.37
C THR A 270 -4.20 -14.42 -14.76
N PRO A 271 -4.46 -13.27 -15.40
CA PRO A 271 -5.50 -12.35 -14.95
C PRO A 271 -6.88 -13.02 -14.81
N GLN A 272 -7.22 -13.94 -15.69
CA GLN A 272 -8.47 -14.70 -15.65
C GLN A 272 -8.53 -15.59 -14.40
N THR A 273 -7.45 -16.31 -14.08
CA THR A 273 -7.39 -17.15 -12.88
C THR A 273 -7.49 -16.32 -11.60
N ILE A 274 -6.84 -15.15 -11.57
CA ILE A 274 -6.94 -14.22 -10.43
C ILE A 274 -8.39 -13.78 -10.26
N LEU A 275 -9.02 -13.26 -11.32
CA LEU A 275 -10.40 -12.80 -11.26
C LEU A 275 -11.37 -13.92 -10.83
N ALA A 276 -11.14 -15.14 -11.28
CA ALA A 276 -12.02 -16.27 -10.99
C ALA A 276 -11.81 -16.88 -9.59
N ARG A 277 -10.68 -16.64 -8.93
CA ARG A 277 -10.34 -17.28 -7.64
C ARG A 277 -10.16 -16.33 -6.47
N LEU A 278 -9.87 -15.06 -6.71
CA LEU A 278 -9.72 -14.05 -5.67
C LEU A 278 -11.11 -13.51 -5.31
N PRO A 279 -11.70 -13.81 -4.14
CA PRO A 279 -12.93 -13.13 -3.72
C PRO A 279 -12.66 -11.62 -3.72
N LEU A 280 -13.44 -10.87 -4.48
CA LEU A 280 -13.33 -9.43 -4.64
C LEU A 280 -14.71 -8.83 -4.41
N ILE A 281 -14.77 -7.88 -3.48
CA ILE A 281 -15.96 -7.10 -3.18
C ILE A 281 -15.63 -5.61 -3.31
N LEU A 282 -16.50 -4.86 -3.98
CA LEU A 282 -16.44 -3.40 -4.08
C LEU A 282 -17.74 -2.84 -3.50
N LEU A 283 -17.62 -1.80 -2.69
CA LEU A 283 -18.74 -1.15 -2.06
C LEU A 283 -18.67 0.33 -2.36
N PHE A 284 -19.75 0.87 -2.92
CA PHE A 284 -19.91 2.29 -3.13
C PHE A 284 -21.05 2.77 -2.27
N LYS A 285 -20.84 3.79 -1.44
CA LYS A 285 -21.94 4.45 -0.77
C LYS A 285 -22.84 5.10 -1.82
N VAL A 286 -24.15 5.09 -1.63
CA VAL A 286 -25.14 5.52 -2.61
C VAL A 286 -26.04 6.58 -2.00
N GLU A 287 -26.24 7.68 -2.71
CA GLU A 287 -27.18 8.74 -2.33
C GLU A 287 -28.46 8.69 -3.19
N ASN A 288 -28.36 8.18 -4.43
CA ASN A 288 -29.51 8.01 -5.33
C ASN A 288 -29.60 6.58 -5.87
N GLN A 289 -30.11 5.67 -5.04
CA GLN A 289 -30.25 4.24 -5.36
C GLN A 289 -31.11 4.01 -6.61
N LYS A 290 -32.22 4.74 -6.76
CA LYS A 290 -33.13 4.54 -7.89
C LYS A 290 -32.46 4.85 -9.24
N ARG A 291 -31.69 5.95 -9.31
CA ARG A 291 -30.95 6.32 -10.52
C ARG A 291 -29.80 5.35 -10.77
N LEU A 292 -29.01 5.04 -9.74
CA LEU A 292 -27.89 4.12 -9.88
C LEU A 292 -28.35 2.71 -10.27
N SER A 293 -29.47 2.22 -9.74
CA SER A 293 -30.04 0.92 -10.12
C SER A 293 -30.35 0.85 -11.61
N ARG A 294 -30.95 1.90 -12.19
CA ARG A 294 -31.22 1.96 -13.64
C ARG A 294 -29.92 1.93 -14.44
N THR A 295 -28.89 2.63 -13.97
CA THR A 295 -27.55 2.61 -14.57
C THR A 295 -26.93 1.21 -14.54
N MET A 296 -27.00 0.55 -13.39
CA MET A 296 -26.46 -0.81 -13.23
C MET A 296 -27.24 -1.82 -14.08
N ASP A 297 -28.56 -1.70 -14.20
CA ASP A 297 -29.39 -2.55 -15.06
C ASP A 297 -29.04 -2.38 -16.55
N ARG A 298 -28.80 -1.14 -16.99
CA ARG A 298 -28.30 -0.86 -18.35
C ARG A 298 -26.93 -1.49 -18.57
N ALA A 299 -25.99 -1.29 -17.65
CA ALA A 299 -24.64 -1.84 -17.74
C ALA A 299 -24.67 -3.37 -17.77
N LEU A 300 -25.50 -4.01 -16.95
CA LEU A 300 -25.71 -5.45 -16.92
C LEU A 300 -26.26 -5.97 -18.25
N SER A 301 -27.24 -5.27 -18.82
CA SER A 301 -27.84 -5.62 -20.12
C SER A 301 -26.81 -5.56 -21.25
N LEU A 302 -26.01 -4.48 -21.29
CA LEU A 302 -24.92 -4.32 -22.28
C LEU A 302 -23.84 -5.38 -22.12
N ALA A 303 -23.43 -5.68 -20.89
CA ALA A 303 -22.44 -6.72 -20.61
C ALA A 303 -22.96 -8.11 -21.02
N THR A 304 -24.24 -8.40 -20.79
CA THR A 304 -24.90 -9.65 -21.19
C THR A 304 -24.84 -9.83 -22.70
N LEU A 305 -25.15 -8.79 -23.48
CA LEU A 305 -25.06 -8.80 -24.94
C LEU A 305 -23.61 -8.94 -25.43
N THR A 306 -22.68 -8.24 -24.81
CA THR A 306 -21.27 -8.20 -25.24
C THR A 306 -20.54 -9.51 -24.95
N LEU A 307 -20.86 -10.15 -23.83
CA LEU A 307 -20.20 -11.36 -23.35
C LEU A 307 -20.96 -12.65 -23.68
N ASN A 308 -22.09 -12.55 -24.39
CA ASN A 308 -23.02 -13.68 -24.61
C ASN A 308 -23.37 -14.40 -23.29
N ALA A 309 -23.56 -13.62 -22.23
CA ALA A 309 -23.85 -14.14 -20.90
C ALA A 309 -25.36 -14.28 -20.67
N LEU A 310 -25.75 -14.94 -19.58
CA LEU A 310 -27.13 -14.91 -19.09
C LEU A 310 -27.18 -14.04 -17.83
N SER A 311 -27.97 -12.96 -17.88
CA SER A 311 -28.32 -12.19 -16.69
C SER A 311 -29.42 -12.91 -15.91
N LYS A 312 -29.29 -12.93 -14.58
CA LYS A 312 -30.26 -13.50 -13.66
C LYS A 312 -30.51 -12.51 -12.52
N GLU A 313 -31.73 -12.55 -12.01
CA GLU A 313 -32.16 -11.84 -10.82
C GLU A 313 -32.76 -12.86 -9.85
N GLU A 314 -32.36 -12.80 -8.59
CA GLU A 314 -32.93 -13.62 -7.53
C GLU A 314 -33.07 -12.78 -6.25
N MET A 315 -34.04 -13.14 -5.41
CA MET A 315 -34.17 -12.59 -4.07
C MET A 315 -33.29 -13.38 -3.10
N TYR A 316 -32.46 -12.67 -2.32
CA TYR A 316 -31.70 -13.24 -1.23
C TYR A 316 -32.00 -12.46 0.05
N GLY A 317 -32.80 -13.06 0.94
CA GLY A 317 -33.48 -12.29 1.98
C GLY A 317 -34.38 -11.23 1.36
N ASP A 318 -34.26 -9.99 1.83
CA ASP A 318 -35.01 -8.83 1.31
C ASP A 318 -34.25 -8.06 0.22
N HIS A 319 -33.14 -8.61 -0.30
CA HIS A 319 -32.29 -7.96 -1.28
C HIS A 319 -32.44 -8.59 -2.67
N ALA A 320 -32.66 -7.75 -3.68
CA ALA A 320 -32.57 -8.16 -5.07
C ALA A 320 -31.10 -8.29 -5.49
N LEU A 321 -30.69 -9.52 -5.80
CA LEU A 321 -29.36 -9.82 -6.30
C LEU A 321 -29.42 -10.01 -7.82
N LYS A 322 -28.66 -9.20 -8.55
CA LYS A 322 -28.52 -9.30 -10.01
C LYS A 322 -27.12 -9.78 -10.38
N TYR A 323 -27.00 -10.77 -11.24
CA TYR A 323 -25.72 -11.35 -11.61
C TYR A 323 -25.72 -11.86 -13.05
N MET A 324 -24.52 -12.11 -13.60
CA MET A 324 -24.33 -12.77 -14.89
C MET A 324 -23.67 -14.12 -14.68
N GLU A 325 -24.03 -15.12 -15.48
CA GLU A 325 -23.28 -16.37 -15.55
C GLU A 325 -22.28 -16.30 -16.71
N LEU A 326 -20.98 -16.32 -16.38
CA LEU A 326 -19.89 -16.30 -17.36
C LEU A 326 -19.12 -17.61 -17.29
N GLU A 327 -18.95 -18.24 -18.45
CA GLU A 327 -18.05 -19.39 -18.62
C GLU A 327 -16.67 -18.87 -19.03
N LEU A 328 -15.73 -18.83 -18.09
CA LEU A 328 -14.31 -18.70 -18.41
C LEU A 328 -13.73 -20.10 -18.63
N ALA A 329 -12.67 -20.20 -19.43
CA ALA A 329 -12.09 -21.47 -19.93
C ALA A 329 -12.01 -22.60 -18.88
N ASP A 330 -11.73 -22.27 -17.61
CA ASP A 330 -11.54 -23.25 -16.55
C ASP A 330 -12.50 -23.08 -15.35
N LYS A 331 -13.44 -22.11 -15.40
CA LYS A 331 -14.34 -21.83 -14.27
C LYS A 331 -15.56 -21.00 -14.67
N LYS A 332 -16.72 -21.35 -14.11
CA LYS A 332 -17.89 -20.47 -14.10
C LYS A 332 -17.73 -19.40 -13.02
N ILE A 333 -17.83 -18.13 -13.41
CA ILE A 333 -17.90 -17.01 -12.45
C ILE A 333 -19.27 -16.36 -12.56
N SER A 334 -19.75 -15.85 -11.44
CA SER A 334 -21.06 -15.21 -11.39
C SER A 334 -20.98 -13.77 -10.86
N PRO A 335 -20.30 -12.84 -11.53
CA PRO A 335 -20.21 -11.47 -11.06
C PRO A 335 -21.60 -10.86 -10.94
N GLY A 336 -21.82 -10.11 -9.87
CA GLY A 336 -23.13 -9.58 -9.55
C GLY A 336 -23.07 -8.41 -8.60
N PHE A 337 -24.23 -7.80 -8.37
CA PHE A 337 -24.39 -6.70 -7.46
C PHE A 337 -25.73 -6.76 -6.72
N ALA A 338 -25.80 -6.06 -5.59
CA ALA A 338 -27.01 -5.80 -4.82
C ALA A 338 -26.90 -4.43 -4.14
N PHE A 339 -28.05 -3.84 -3.82
CA PHE A 339 -28.12 -2.69 -2.92
C PHE A 339 -28.41 -3.19 -1.50
N VAL A 340 -27.53 -2.85 -0.56
CA VAL A 340 -27.56 -3.30 0.83
C VAL A 340 -27.38 -2.07 1.72
N GLY A 341 -28.42 -1.71 2.48
CA GLY A 341 -28.45 -0.44 3.20
C GLY A 341 -28.14 0.74 2.29
N ASP A 342 -27.14 1.54 2.68
CA ASP A 342 -26.70 2.73 1.92
C ASP A 342 -25.61 2.40 0.88
N PHE A 343 -25.36 1.13 0.56
CA PHE A 343 -24.25 0.72 -0.31
C PHE A 343 -24.72 -0.08 -1.52
N LEU A 344 -24.13 0.21 -2.68
CA LEU A 344 -24.06 -0.70 -3.82
C LEU A 344 -22.90 -1.66 -3.56
N VAL A 345 -23.21 -2.95 -3.44
CA VAL A 345 -22.23 -4.03 -3.28
C VAL A 345 -22.06 -4.72 -4.63
N ILE A 346 -20.82 -4.78 -5.12
CA ILE A 346 -20.45 -5.50 -6.35
C ILE A 346 -19.45 -6.59 -5.99
N GLY A 347 -19.71 -7.82 -6.42
CA GLY A 347 -18.83 -8.96 -6.23
C GLY A 347 -18.40 -9.57 -7.55
N ASN A 348 -17.20 -10.16 -7.60
CA ASN A 348 -16.79 -10.98 -8.73
C ASN A 348 -17.46 -12.37 -8.77
N ASP A 349 -18.18 -12.72 -7.70
CA ASP A 349 -19.04 -13.88 -7.62
C ASP A 349 -20.27 -13.57 -6.74
N ARG A 350 -21.43 -14.12 -7.09
CA ARG A 350 -22.68 -13.94 -6.36
C ARG A 350 -22.59 -14.36 -4.90
N SER A 351 -21.77 -15.36 -4.58
CA SER A 351 -21.53 -15.79 -3.20
C SER A 351 -20.89 -14.69 -2.35
N VAL A 352 -19.99 -13.89 -2.93
CA VAL A 352 -19.35 -12.76 -2.25
C VAL A 352 -20.37 -11.68 -1.91
N VAL A 353 -21.33 -11.42 -2.81
CA VAL A 353 -22.40 -10.44 -2.56
C VAL A 353 -23.38 -10.94 -1.51
N ARG A 354 -23.78 -12.22 -1.55
CA ARG A 354 -24.64 -12.82 -0.53
C ARG A 354 -24.04 -12.75 0.87
N GLU A 355 -22.74 -13.01 1.00
CA GLU A 355 -22.07 -12.90 2.29
C GLU A 355 -21.99 -11.45 2.80
N ALA A 356 -21.97 -10.46 1.90
CA ALA A 356 -22.00 -9.05 2.28
C ALA A 356 -23.38 -8.64 2.79
N ILE A 357 -24.44 -9.18 2.17
CA ILE A 357 -25.82 -9.08 2.67
C ILE A 357 -25.89 -9.72 4.07
N ASP A 358 -25.43 -10.95 4.22
CA ASP A 358 -25.39 -11.64 5.52
C ASP A 358 -24.60 -10.86 6.59
N ALA A 359 -23.45 -10.29 6.21
CA ALA A 359 -22.62 -9.49 7.11
C ALA A 359 -23.37 -8.27 7.65
N TYR A 360 -24.13 -7.59 6.80
CA TYR A 360 -24.97 -6.46 7.18
C TYR A 360 -26.17 -6.88 8.02
N ASP A 361 -26.99 -7.81 7.51
CA ASP A 361 -28.26 -8.23 8.12
C ASP A 361 -28.08 -8.87 9.50
N ARG A 362 -27.00 -9.64 9.68
CA ARG A 362 -26.71 -10.35 10.93
C ARG A 362 -25.80 -9.56 11.87
N GLY A 363 -25.28 -8.40 11.45
CA GLY A 363 -24.29 -7.65 12.21
C GLY A 363 -22.95 -8.39 12.36
N GLU A 364 -22.60 -9.22 11.38
CA GLU A 364 -21.40 -10.05 11.35
C GLU A 364 -20.34 -9.53 10.36
N GLY A 365 -20.33 -8.21 10.11
CA GLY A 365 -19.30 -7.52 9.34
C GLY A 365 -17.90 -7.65 9.94
N ILE A 366 -16.88 -7.28 9.17
CA ILE A 366 -15.47 -7.38 9.61
C ILE A 366 -15.18 -6.54 10.85
N ASP A 367 -15.96 -5.49 11.11
CA ASP A 367 -15.86 -4.67 12.32
C ASP A 367 -16.14 -5.44 13.62
N SER A 368 -16.96 -6.47 13.55
CA SER A 368 -17.23 -7.37 14.66
C SER A 368 -16.13 -8.42 14.88
N ALA A 369 -15.11 -8.52 14.01
CA ALA A 369 -13.96 -9.40 14.22
C ALA A 369 -13.04 -8.85 15.34
N PRO A 370 -12.61 -9.67 16.33
CA PRO A 370 -11.79 -9.21 17.45
C PRO A 370 -10.49 -8.50 17.02
N ASP A 371 -9.77 -9.07 16.04
CA ASP A 371 -8.50 -8.52 15.53
C ASP A 371 -8.70 -7.19 14.81
N PHE A 372 -9.75 -7.09 14.01
CA PHE A 372 -10.11 -5.83 13.35
C PHE A 372 -10.44 -4.76 14.39
N SER A 373 -11.28 -5.09 15.36
CA SER A 373 -11.64 -4.19 16.46
C SER A 373 -10.43 -3.75 17.30
N LEU A 374 -9.50 -4.67 17.59
CA LEU A 374 -8.23 -4.39 18.26
C LEU A 374 -7.37 -3.41 17.46
N VAL A 375 -7.29 -3.57 16.16
CA VAL A 375 -6.55 -2.65 15.29
C VAL A 375 -7.27 -1.30 15.21
N ARG A 376 -8.57 -1.31 14.94
CA ARG A 376 -9.39 -0.12 14.72
C ARG A 376 -9.42 0.83 15.91
N LYS A 377 -9.48 0.30 17.14
CA LYS A 377 -9.48 1.11 18.38
C LYS A 377 -8.17 1.84 18.63
N ASN A 378 -7.07 1.39 18.02
CA ASN A 378 -5.73 1.98 18.15
C ASN A 378 -5.40 2.95 17.01
N LEU A 379 -6.32 3.22 16.08
CA LEU A 379 -6.16 4.11 14.93
C LEU A 379 -7.15 5.29 14.99
N PHE A 380 -6.95 6.30 14.14
CA PHE A 380 -7.86 7.44 14.05
C PHE A 380 -9.27 7.02 13.65
N ARG A 381 -10.30 7.57 14.33
CA ARG A 381 -11.71 7.26 14.05
C ARG A 381 -12.18 7.81 12.71
N SER A 382 -11.62 8.93 12.25
CA SER A 382 -11.87 9.48 10.93
C SER A 382 -10.59 9.47 10.11
N ALA A 383 -10.69 9.14 8.82
CA ALA A 383 -9.56 9.06 7.90
C ALA A 383 -10.04 9.29 6.46
N THR A 384 -9.15 9.68 5.55
CA THR A 384 -9.44 9.68 4.10
C THR A 384 -9.11 8.35 3.44
N TRP A 385 -8.21 7.58 4.05
CA TRP A 385 -7.86 6.25 3.62
C TRP A 385 -7.62 5.35 4.83
N PHE A 386 -8.12 4.12 4.74
CA PHE A 386 -7.86 3.05 5.68
C PHE A 386 -7.54 1.78 4.92
N SER A 387 -6.58 1.01 5.43
CA SER A 387 -6.31 -0.33 4.95
C SER A 387 -6.12 -1.27 6.12
N TYR A 388 -6.67 -2.46 6.02
CA TYR A 388 -6.54 -3.54 6.97
C TYR A 388 -6.14 -4.82 6.25
N SER A 389 -5.23 -5.57 6.85
CA SER A 389 -4.86 -6.92 6.45
C SER A 389 -4.86 -7.84 7.65
N ASP A 390 -5.61 -8.93 7.61
CA ASP A 390 -5.59 -10.01 8.59
C ASP A 390 -4.25 -10.77 8.47
N THR A 391 -3.23 -10.18 9.09
CA THR A 391 -1.84 -10.62 8.96
C THR A 391 -1.66 -12.01 9.55
N LYS A 392 -2.42 -12.35 10.59
CA LYS A 392 -2.42 -13.67 11.20
C LYS A 392 -2.82 -14.74 10.18
N GLU A 393 -4.00 -14.59 9.58
CA GLU A 393 -4.53 -15.60 8.66
C GLU A 393 -3.76 -15.64 7.34
N ILE A 394 -3.29 -14.48 6.84
CA ILE A 394 -2.41 -14.44 5.67
C ILE A 394 -1.09 -15.19 5.96
N PHE A 395 -0.49 -14.98 7.14
CA PHE A 395 0.76 -15.63 7.50
C PHE A 395 0.60 -17.15 7.60
N LYS A 396 -0.48 -17.61 8.27
CA LYS A 396 -0.83 -19.04 8.34
C LYS A 396 -0.98 -19.66 6.96
N ALA A 397 -1.62 -18.96 6.02
CA ALA A 397 -1.79 -19.45 4.66
C ALA A 397 -0.48 -19.45 3.86
N VAL A 398 0.49 -18.59 4.19
CA VAL A 398 1.79 -18.52 3.50
C VAL A 398 2.78 -19.58 3.98
N ILE A 399 2.80 -19.93 5.27
CA ILE A 399 3.80 -20.85 5.86
C ILE A 399 3.97 -22.17 5.08
N PRO A 400 2.90 -22.90 4.71
CA PRO A 400 3.02 -24.18 3.99
C PRO A 400 3.68 -24.06 2.60
N HIS A 401 3.78 -22.84 2.07
CA HIS A 401 4.37 -22.56 0.77
C HIS A 401 5.78 -21.97 0.86
N LEU A 402 6.32 -21.81 2.08
CA LEU A 402 7.71 -21.43 2.27
C LEU A 402 8.61 -22.65 2.01
N PRO A 403 9.81 -22.47 1.40
CA PRO A 403 10.75 -23.56 1.20
C PRO A 403 11.05 -24.25 2.54
N THR A 404 10.95 -25.58 2.57
CA THR A 404 11.53 -26.37 3.66
C THR A 404 13.05 -26.29 3.53
N GLY A 405 13.75 -26.00 4.63
CA GLY A 405 15.22 -25.97 4.62
C GLY A 405 15.76 -27.34 4.21
N THR A 406 16.58 -27.40 3.17
CA THR A 406 17.08 -28.66 2.57
C THR A 406 18.35 -29.18 3.27
N GLY A 407 18.54 -28.91 4.56
CA GLY A 407 19.80 -29.19 5.27
C GLY A 407 19.61 -30.11 6.48
N GLU A 408 20.64 -30.91 6.77
CA GLU A 408 20.73 -31.90 7.87
C GLU A 408 20.63 -31.32 9.29
N ASN A 409 20.49 -29.99 9.45
CA ASN A 409 20.17 -29.34 10.71
C ASN A 409 18.68 -28.99 10.74
N GLU A 410 17.86 -29.94 11.20
CA GLU A 410 16.41 -29.89 11.36
C GLU A 410 15.93 -28.85 12.39
N PHE A 411 16.23 -27.56 12.19
CA PHE A 411 15.39 -26.53 12.79
C PHE A 411 14.11 -26.46 11.97
N ASP A 412 13.02 -26.97 12.53
CA ASP A 412 11.69 -26.88 11.92
C ASP A 412 11.17 -25.43 11.98
N TRP A 413 11.69 -24.60 11.08
CA TRP A 413 11.30 -23.21 10.93
C TRP A 413 9.80 -23.09 10.63
N GLN A 414 9.17 -24.08 9.98
CA GLN A 414 7.74 -24.00 9.70
C GLN A 414 6.91 -24.16 10.97
N ALA A 415 7.26 -25.10 11.86
CA ALA A 415 6.60 -25.23 13.16
C ALA A 415 6.80 -23.96 14.02
N GLU A 416 8.02 -23.40 14.06
CA GLU A 416 8.29 -22.18 14.82
C GLU A 416 7.57 -20.96 14.24
N LEU A 417 7.52 -20.83 12.91
CA LEU A 417 6.74 -19.79 12.25
C LEU A 417 5.23 -19.96 12.51
N THR A 418 4.73 -21.19 12.55
CA THR A 418 3.32 -21.47 12.89
C THR A 418 3.00 -21.05 14.32
N LYS A 419 3.87 -21.38 15.28
CA LYS A 419 3.74 -20.90 16.67
C LYS A 419 3.80 -19.38 16.76
N ALA A 420 4.70 -18.74 16.00
CA ALA A 420 4.79 -17.29 15.94
C ALA A 420 3.53 -16.66 15.32
N ALA A 421 2.94 -17.30 14.31
CA ALA A 421 1.72 -16.86 13.63
C ALA A 421 0.54 -16.73 14.60
N GLU A 422 0.43 -17.61 15.58
CA GLU A 422 -0.66 -17.57 16.57
C GLU A 422 -0.65 -16.32 17.45
N ARG A 423 0.52 -15.67 17.58
CA ARG A 423 0.71 -14.41 18.32
C ARG A 423 0.49 -13.16 17.48
N LEU A 424 0.29 -13.32 16.17
CA LEU A 424 0.01 -12.20 15.27
C LEU A 424 -1.45 -11.78 15.42
N PHE A 425 -1.71 -10.51 15.11
CA PHE A 425 -3.06 -9.99 14.87
C PHE A 425 -3.02 -9.14 13.59
N GLY A 426 -4.18 -8.65 13.16
CA GLY A 426 -4.28 -7.80 11.97
C GLY A 426 -3.33 -6.59 11.93
N THR A 427 -3.02 -6.12 10.73
CA THR A 427 -2.30 -4.87 10.49
C THR A 427 -3.28 -3.86 9.94
N GLY A 428 -3.38 -2.68 10.55
CA GLY A 428 -4.18 -1.58 10.02
C GLY A 428 -3.36 -0.32 9.83
N ILE A 429 -3.74 0.48 8.84
CA ILE A 429 -3.14 1.77 8.50
C ILE A 429 -4.26 2.75 8.20
N VAL A 430 -4.17 3.96 8.75
CA VAL A 430 -5.02 5.10 8.39
C VAL A 430 -4.17 6.26 7.88
N ALA A 431 -4.70 7.03 6.93
CA ALA A 431 -4.16 8.33 6.55
C ALA A 431 -5.15 9.45 6.86
N VAL A 432 -4.63 10.54 7.42
CA VAL A 432 -5.38 11.75 7.78
C VAL A 432 -4.65 12.96 7.19
N PRO A 433 -5.31 13.74 6.32
CA PRO A 433 -4.73 14.97 5.82
C PRO A 433 -4.65 16.01 6.93
N THR A 434 -3.64 16.86 6.84
CA THR A 434 -3.42 17.99 7.74
C THR A 434 -3.01 19.21 6.91
N ARG A 435 -3.11 20.41 7.48
CA ARG A 435 -2.63 21.65 6.82
C ARG A 435 -1.15 21.62 6.40
N GLN A 436 -0.35 20.67 6.90
CA GLN A 436 1.10 20.60 6.70
C GLN A 436 1.56 19.33 5.96
N GLY A 437 0.62 18.50 5.49
CA GLY A 437 0.90 17.22 4.84
C GLY A 437 0.02 16.09 5.39
N ILE A 438 0.42 14.84 5.14
CA ILE A 438 -0.39 13.66 5.49
C ILE A 438 0.21 12.98 6.72
N ARG A 439 -0.63 12.75 7.73
CA ARG A 439 -0.29 11.90 8.87
C ARG A 439 -0.83 10.49 8.63
N LEU A 440 0.04 9.48 8.72
CA LEU A 440 -0.38 8.09 8.76
C LEU A 440 -0.15 7.52 10.14
N GLN A 441 -1.02 6.60 10.54
CA GLN A 441 -0.85 5.82 11.74
C GLN A 441 -1.14 4.36 11.43
N ALA A 442 -0.32 3.47 11.96
CA ALA A 442 -0.51 2.04 11.85
C ALA A 442 -0.38 1.35 13.19
N TYR A 443 -1.02 0.18 13.27
CA TYR A 443 -0.96 -0.71 14.41
C TYR A 443 -0.92 -2.16 13.92
N SER A 444 0.06 -2.92 14.40
CA SER A 444 0.30 -4.31 13.98
C SER A 444 1.11 -5.08 15.02
N SER A 445 1.12 -6.41 14.95
CA SER A 445 1.92 -7.26 15.85
C SER A 445 3.42 -7.23 15.53
N VAL A 446 3.82 -6.99 14.28
CA VAL A 446 5.22 -7.13 13.80
C VAL A 446 5.83 -5.86 13.20
N GLY A 447 5.06 -4.78 13.12
CA GLY A 447 5.45 -3.55 12.43
C GLY A 447 5.20 -3.61 10.92
N LEU A 448 4.94 -2.44 10.31
CA LEU A 448 4.54 -2.31 8.91
C LEU A 448 5.52 -2.90 7.91
N SER A 449 6.81 -2.67 8.13
CA SER A 449 7.86 -3.15 7.23
C SER A 449 7.87 -4.68 7.15
N ALA A 450 7.74 -5.35 8.30
CA ALA A 450 7.67 -6.80 8.36
C ALA A 450 6.36 -7.31 7.73
N SER A 451 5.21 -6.74 8.10
CA SER A 451 3.90 -7.13 7.53
C SER A 451 3.87 -7.02 6.00
N ARG A 452 4.44 -5.95 5.42
CA ARG A 452 4.47 -5.77 3.97
C ARG A 452 5.41 -6.74 3.25
N LEU A 453 6.59 -7.01 3.83
CA LEU A 453 7.52 -8.00 3.26
C LEU A 453 6.88 -9.39 3.24
N ILE A 454 6.20 -9.76 4.31
CA ILE A 454 5.46 -11.02 4.44
C ILE A 454 4.40 -11.16 3.34
N ILE A 455 3.59 -10.12 3.12
CA ILE A 455 2.52 -10.16 2.12
C ILE A 455 3.08 -10.14 0.69
N ALA A 456 4.11 -9.34 0.43
CA ALA A 456 4.64 -9.15 -0.92
C ALA A 456 5.54 -10.30 -1.40
N ALA A 457 6.29 -10.96 -0.51
CA ALA A 457 7.29 -11.96 -0.90
C ALA A 457 6.71 -13.16 -1.68
N PRO A 458 5.60 -13.79 -1.26
CA PRO A 458 5.02 -14.93 -1.98
C PRO A 458 4.39 -14.52 -3.32
N LEU A 459 3.78 -13.33 -3.37
CA LEU A 459 3.05 -12.83 -4.54
C LEU A 459 3.98 -12.28 -5.62
N SER A 460 5.08 -11.62 -5.25
CA SER A 460 6.01 -10.98 -6.19
C SER A 460 6.64 -11.96 -7.21
N LYS A 461 6.81 -13.24 -6.83
CA LYS A 461 7.34 -14.28 -7.73
C LYS A 461 6.28 -14.87 -8.68
N ARG A 462 5.00 -14.73 -8.36
CA ARG A 462 3.88 -15.40 -9.06
C ARG A 462 3.03 -14.44 -9.89
N LEU A 463 2.98 -13.18 -9.50
CA LEU A 463 2.25 -12.14 -10.24
C LEU A 463 3.05 -11.68 -11.46
N PRO A 464 2.44 -11.59 -12.64
CA PRO A 464 3.07 -10.91 -13.76
C PRO A 464 3.21 -9.42 -13.40
N LEU A 465 4.44 -8.94 -13.22
CA LEU A 465 4.75 -7.52 -12.94
C LEU A 465 4.23 -6.52 -14.02
N LYS A 466 3.59 -7.02 -15.09
CA LYS A 466 2.97 -6.25 -16.19
C LYS A 466 1.48 -5.97 -15.94
N PHE A 467 1.05 -5.74 -14.70
CA PHE A 467 -0.34 -5.44 -14.36
C PHE A 467 -0.76 -3.98 -14.59
N PHE A 468 0.16 -3.10 -14.98
CA PHE A 468 -0.21 -1.79 -15.50
C PHE A 468 -0.53 -1.91 -16.99
N PRO A 469 -1.70 -1.43 -17.47
CA PRO A 469 -2.00 -1.45 -18.89
C PRO A 469 -0.94 -0.64 -19.62
N VAL A 470 -0.03 -1.35 -20.30
CA VAL A 470 0.69 -0.79 -21.43
C VAL A 470 -0.43 -0.51 -22.43
N PHE A 471 -0.76 0.77 -22.62
CA PHE A 471 -1.68 1.21 -23.68
C PHE A 471 -1.41 0.37 -24.93
N PRO A 472 -2.43 -0.18 -25.60
CA PRO A 472 -2.21 -0.92 -26.82
C PRO A 472 -1.36 -0.04 -27.75
N LYS A 473 -0.19 -0.56 -28.14
CA LYS A 473 0.59 0.06 -29.22
C LYS A 473 -0.38 0.10 -30.40
N ALA A 474 -0.77 1.31 -30.81
CA ALA A 474 -1.50 1.48 -32.05
C ALA A 474 -0.67 0.78 -33.12
N LYS A 475 -1.27 -0.22 -33.78
CA LYS A 475 -0.75 -0.65 -35.07
C LYS A 475 -0.75 0.60 -35.92
N SER A 476 0.42 1.11 -36.27
CA SER A 476 0.53 2.15 -37.29
C SER A 476 -0.19 1.61 -38.52
N GLU A 477 -1.20 2.33 -38.99
CA GLU A 477 -1.79 2.07 -40.29
C GLU A 477 -0.66 2.00 -41.33
N PRO A 478 -0.69 1.03 -42.25
CA PRO A 478 0.28 1.02 -43.34
C PRO A 478 0.06 2.29 -44.16
N SER A 479 1.09 3.14 -44.19
CA SER A 479 1.13 4.29 -45.09
C SER A 479 0.92 3.80 -46.51
N ALA A 480 -0.21 4.17 -47.11
CA ALA A 480 -0.43 3.98 -48.54
C ALA A 480 0.68 4.72 -49.29
N SER A 481 1.53 3.99 -50.00
CA SER A 481 2.47 4.55 -50.95
C SER A 481 1.69 5.16 -52.12
N PRO A 482 2.03 6.37 -52.59
CA PRO A 482 1.43 6.89 -53.81
C PRO A 482 1.92 6.04 -54.98
N ARG A 483 0.99 5.47 -55.75
CA ARG A 483 1.30 4.87 -57.05
C ARG A 483 1.67 6.01 -58.01
N GLN A 484 2.86 5.90 -58.60
CA GLN A 484 3.19 6.55 -59.88
C GLN A 484 2.51 5.81 -61.02
#